data_AF-A0AAW2VE76-F1
#
_entry.id   AF-A0AAW2VE76-F1
#
_cell.length_a   1.000
_cell.length_b   1.000
_cell.length_c   1.000
_cell.angle_alpha   90.00
_cell.angle_beta   90.00
_cell.angle_gamma   90.00
#
_symmetry.space_group_name_H-M   'P 1'
#
loop_
_entity.id
_entity.type
_entity.pdbx_description
1 polymer ?
#
loop_
_entity_poly.entity_id
_entity_poly.type
_entity_poly.pdbx_seq_one_letter_code
_entity_poly.pdbx_strand_id
1 'polypeptide(L)'
;MESKTVTTDYQPSTRGRMLAAAGPVLWIAVSYVDPGKWAAAVDGGARFGFDLALLVLIINCAAILCHYLSARIAIATGKDLAQICSEEYDDVICVLLGIEAEVSMIALDLTMVLGTAYGLNVIVGIDLFNCVFLTGFDAVVFPILASFLVFRSSIASISLLVVMFFSNQLIALTWSLGRQVVAQDLFRLEIPGWLHRATIRIIAIIPALYCVWNSGAEGIFQLLVFTQVVIALLLPSSVIPLFRVASSRSIMGPYKVSRLVEFSALVSFVGMLGLKIVFVIEMIFGSSEWVSSLKWNIGSAVPIPYLTLLMAALASSV
;
A
#
# COMPACT_ATOMS: atom_id res chain seq x y z
N MET A 1 -54.32 17.06 -19.57
CA MET A 1 -53.53 17.66 -18.47
C MET A 1 -52.15 17.02 -18.52
N GLU A 2 -51.24 17.67 -19.23
CA GLU A 2 -49.83 17.29 -19.36
C GLU A 2 -49.10 17.53 -18.03
N SER A 3 -48.49 16.48 -17.49
CA SER A 3 -47.49 16.59 -16.43
C SER A 3 -46.13 16.75 -17.11
N LYS A 4 -45.68 18.01 -17.28
CA LYS A 4 -44.31 18.32 -17.65
C LYS A 4 -43.40 17.88 -16.50
N THR A 5 -42.74 16.75 -16.65
CA THR A 5 -41.55 16.41 -15.88
C THR A 5 -40.46 17.43 -16.23
N VAL A 6 -40.30 18.41 -15.35
CA VAL A 6 -39.20 19.36 -15.40
C VAL A 6 -37.92 18.59 -15.12
N THR A 7 -37.23 18.14 -16.16
CA THR A 7 -35.83 17.73 -16.07
C THR A 7 -35.02 19.00 -15.85
N THR A 8 -34.80 19.37 -14.60
CA THR A 8 -33.79 20.37 -14.26
C THR A 8 -32.43 19.77 -14.60
N ASP A 9 -31.88 20.17 -15.74
CA ASP A 9 -30.47 19.98 -16.11
C ASP A 9 -29.60 20.78 -15.13
N TYR A 10 -29.39 20.21 -13.94
CA TYR A 10 -28.47 20.76 -12.95
C TYR A 10 -27.05 20.45 -13.43
N GLN A 11 -26.49 21.33 -14.25
CA GLN A 11 -25.06 21.37 -14.53
C GLN A 11 -24.36 21.87 -13.25
N PRO A 12 -23.67 21.02 -12.46
CA PRO A 12 -23.00 21.52 -11.26
C PRO A 12 -21.94 22.54 -11.67
N SER A 13 -21.91 23.68 -10.98
CA SER A 13 -20.91 24.73 -11.17
C SER A 13 -19.49 24.13 -11.12
N THR A 14 -18.53 24.74 -11.82
CA THR A 14 -17.12 24.27 -11.86
C THR A 14 -16.54 24.07 -10.46
N ARG A 15 -16.94 24.90 -9.49
CA ARG A 15 -16.59 24.75 -8.07
C ARG A 15 -17.23 23.52 -7.41
N GLY A 16 -18.50 23.24 -7.70
CA GLY A 16 -19.18 22.03 -7.21
C GLY A 16 -18.55 20.75 -7.73
N ARG A 17 -18.11 20.72 -9.00
CA ARG A 17 -17.36 19.59 -9.58
C ARG A 17 -15.99 19.41 -8.94
N MET A 18 -15.26 20.51 -8.71
CA MET A 18 -13.97 20.47 -8.02
C MET A 18 -14.10 19.99 -6.58
N LEU A 19 -15.13 20.42 -5.84
CA LEU A 19 -15.39 19.98 -4.47
C LEU A 19 -15.79 18.50 -4.40
N ALA A 20 -16.60 18.01 -5.34
CA ALA A 20 -16.96 16.60 -5.42
C ALA A 20 -15.73 15.72 -5.77
N ALA A 21 -14.84 16.20 -6.63
CA ALA A 21 -13.60 15.51 -7.00
C ALA A 21 -12.51 15.58 -5.90
N ALA A 22 -12.60 16.53 -4.97
CA ALA A 22 -11.63 16.68 -3.90
C ALA A 22 -11.65 15.50 -2.91
N GLY A 23 -12.81 14.87 -2.70
CA GLY A 23 -12.97 13.74 -1.77
C GLY A 23 -12.05 12.55 -2.11
N PRO A 24 -12.17 11.95 -3.31
CA PRO A 24 -11.30 10.85 -3.73
C PRO A 24 -9.82 11.22 -3.79
N VAL A 25 -9.49 12.45 -4.18
CA VAL A 25 -8.10 12.93 -4.24
C VAL A 25 -7.49 13.06 -2.85
N LEU A 26 -8.22 13.66 -1.91
CA LEU A 26 -7.79 13.77 -0.51
C LEU A 26 -7.64 12.38 0.11
N TRP A 27 -8.57 11.47 -0.18
CA TRP A 27 -8.51 10.09 0.28
C TRP A 27 -7.21 9.41 -0.14
N ILE A 28 -6.87 9.43 -1.43
CA ILE A 28 -5.62 8.86 -1.97
C ILE A 28 -4.39 9.55 -1.36
N ALA A 29 -4.43 10.88 -1.19
CA ALA A 29 -3.32 11.63 -0.62
C ALA A 29 -3.04 11.24 0.84
N VAL A 30 -4.08 11.04 1.65
CA VAL A 30 -3.89 10.61 3.05
C VAL A 30 -3.46 9.15 3.12
N SER A 31 -3.92 8.27 2.23
CA SER A 31 -3.42 6.89 2.13
C SER A 31 -1.92 6.81 1.77
N TYR A 32 -1.32 7.89 1.25
CA TYR A 32 0.11 7.95 1.00
C TYR A 32 0.94 8.18 2.28
N VAL A 33 0.31 8.62 3.38
CA VAL A 33 0.94 8.82 4.68
C VAL A 33 1.13 7.47 5.38
N ASP A 34 2.22 6.80 5.03
CA ASP A 34 2.57 5.48 5.55
C ASP A 34 3.83 5.58 6.44
N PRO A 35 3.80 5.03 7.67
CA PRO A 35 4.92 5.08 8.61
C PRO A 35 6.14 4.27 8.15
N GLY A 36 5.93 3.21 7.37
CA GLY A 36 6.96 2.44 6.67
C GLY A 36 7.72 3.29 5.67
N LYS A 37 7.00 4.03 4.82
CA LYS A 37 7.65 4.95 3.87
C LYS A 37 8.47 6.02 4.58
N TRP A 38 7.96 6.56 5.69
CA TRP A 38 8.67 7.55 6.49
C TRP A 38 9.94 6.97 7.11
N ALA A 39 9.86 5.78 7.72
CA ALA A 39 11.02 5.12 8.29
C ALA A 39 12.09 4.81 7.24
N ALA A 40 11.70 4.28 6.08
CA ALA A 40 12.62 4.01 4.98
C ALA A 40 13.28 5.29 4.45
N ALA A 41 12.53 6.40 4.35
CA ALA A 41 13.07 7.69 3.93
C ALA A 41 14.06 8.27 4.96
N VAL A 42 13.76 8.13 6.26
CA VAL A 42 14.64 8.60 7.34
C VAL A 42 15.91 7.75 7.41
N ASP A 43 15.82 6.42 7.32
CA ASP A 43 17.01 5.54 7.29
C ASP A 43 17.87 5.80 6.06
N GLY A 44 17.24 5.94 4.88
CA GLY A 44 17.93 6.30 3.65
C GLY A 44 18.63 7.65 3.75
N GLY A 45 17.97 8.67 4.30
CA GLY A 45 18.55 10.00 4.52
C GLY A 45 19.66 10.01 5.57
N ALA A 46 19.56 9.19 6.61
CA ALA A 46 20.60 9.06 7.63
C ALA A 46 21.89 8.43 7.07
N ARG A 47 21.77 7.48 6.14
CA ARG A 47 22.91 6.77 5.53
C ARG A 47 23.52 7.49 4.34
N PHE A 48 22.67 8.03 3.45
CA PHE A 48 23.08 8.59 2.16
C PHE A 48 22.89 10.11 2.05
N GLY A 49 22.45 10.78 3.12
CA GLY A 49 22.21 12.22 3.12
C GLY A 49 21.18 12.63 2.07
N PHE A 50 21.55 13.57 1.21
CA PHE A 50 20.67 14.12 0.16
C PHE A 50 20.82 13.45 -1.20
N ASP A 51 21.73 12.48 -1.36
CA ASP A 51 21.99 11.85 -2.66
C ASP A 51 20.76 11.12 -3.22
N LEU A 52 19.93 10.56 -2.33
CA LEU A 52 18.68 9.89 -2.69
C LEU A 52 17.51 10.86 -2.96
N ALA A 53 17.62 12.15 -2.65
CA ALA A 53 16.48 13.07 -2.67
C ALA A 53 15.87 13.20 -4.08
N LEU A 54 16.72 13.34 -5.11
CA LEU A 54 16.26 13.42 -6.50
C LEU A 54 15.60 12.11 -6.96
N LEU A 55 16.15 10.97 -6.55
CA LEU A 55 15.59 9.66 -6.88
C LEU A 55 14.20 9.48 -6.26
N VAL A 56 14.04 9.83 -4.98
CA VAL A 56 12.75 9.79 -4.28
C VAL A 56 11.72 10.71 -4.97
N LEU A 57 12.16 11.90 -5.41
CA LEU A 57 11.28 12.81 -6.17
C LEU A 57 10.79 12.19 -7.47
N ILE A 58 11.68 11.56 -8.25
CA ILE A 58 11.33 10.90 -9.52
C ILE A 58 10.33 9.75 -9.29
N ILE A 59 10.56 8.92 -8.27
CA ILE A 59 9.67 7.81 -7.92
C ILE A 59 8.29 8.33 -7.48
N ASN A 60 8.24 9.43 -6.72
CA ASN A 60 6.97 10.05 -6.34
C ASN A 60 6.21 10.63 -7.53
N CYS A 61 6.90 11.24 -8.51
CA CYS A 61 6.28 11.65 -9.76
C CYS A 61 5.72 10.46 -10.55
N ALA A 62 6.45 9.34 -10.60
CA ALA A 62 5.98 8.09 -11.21
C ALA A 62 4.74 7.53 -10.50
N ALA A 63 4.68 7.59 -9.17
CA ALA A 63 3.51 7.16 -8.40
C ALA A 63 2.28 8.03 -8.71
N ILE A 64 2.43 9.36 -8.77
CA ILE A 64 1.35 10.28 -9.15
C ILE A 64 0.83 9.97 -10.56
N LEU A 65 1.74 9.68 -11.50
CA LEU A 65 1.39 9.28 -12.86
C LEU A 65 0.58 7.99 -12.88
N CYS A 66 0.95 6.98 -12.08
CA CYS A 66 0.19 5.73 -11.96
C CYS A 66 -1.22 5.96 -11.40
N HIS A 67 -1.35 6.77 -10.34
CA HIS A 67 -2.67 7.14 -9.79
C HIS A 67 -3.54 7.88 -10.81
N TYR A 68 -2.94 8.77 -11.60
CA TYR A 68 -3.63 9.46 -12.68
C TYR A 68 -4.14 8.50 -13.76
N LEU A 69 -3.32 7.55 -14.19
CA LEU A 69 -3.72 6.54 -15.19
C LEU A 69 -4.85 5.64 -14.65
N SER A 70 -4.75 5.19 -13.41
CA SER A 70 -5.79 4.39 -12.76
C SER A 70 -7.13 5.13 -12.70
N ALA A 71 -7.11 6.40 -12.27
CA ALA A 71 -8.31 7.23 -12.24
C ALA A 71 -8.90 7.45 -13.64
N ARG A 72 -8.05 7.62 -14.67
CA ARG A 72 -8.51 7.78 -16.04
C ARG A 72 -9.13 6.51 -16.63
N ILE A 73 -8.59 5.34 -16.32
CA ILE A 73 -9.18 4.06 -16.73
C ILE A 73 -10.58 3.94 -16.13
N ALA A 74 -10.72 4.18 -14.83
CA ALA A 74 -12.00 4.11 -14.13
C ALA A 74 -13.04 5.07 -14.73
N ILE A 75 -12.66 6.32 -15.02
CA ILE A 75 -13.58 7.31 -15.60
C ILE A 75 -13.93 6.98 -17.07
N ALA A 76 -12.97 6.49 -17.85
CA ALA A 76 -13.18 6.24 -19.28
C ALA A 76 -13.98 4.96 -19.55
N THR A 77 -13.75 3.91 -18.76
CA THR A 77 -14.38 2.59 -18.96
C THR A 77 -15.58 2.36 -18.05
N GLY A 78 -15.69 3.10 -16.94
CA GLY A 78 -16.68 2.86 -15.90
C GLY A 78 -16.44 1.58 -15.10
N LYS A 79 -15.29 0.93 -15.30
CA LYS A 79 -14.87 -0.32 -14.64
C LYS A 79 -13.58 -0.12 -13.88
N ASP A 80 -13.39 -0.90 -12.83
CA ASP A 80 -12.12 -0.95 -12.11
C ASP A 80 -11.08 -1.77 -12.89
N LEU A 81 -9.80 -1.54 -12.60
CA LEU A 81 -8.71 -2.25 -13.27
C LEU A 81 -8.82 -3.77 -13.10
N ALA A 82 -9.22 -4.21 -11.91
CA ALA A 82 -9.44 -5.62 -11.58
C ALA A 82 -10.48 -6.29 -12.48
N GLN A 83 -11.60 -5.62 -12.75
CA GLN A 83 -12.65 -6.10 -13.65
C GLN A 83 -12.18 -6.17 -15.11
N ILE A 84 -11.37 -5.20 -15.56
CA ILE A 84 -10.79 -5.24 -16.91
C ILE A 84 -9.79 -6.39 -17.02
N CYS A 85 -9.02 -6.65 -15.95
CA CYS A 85 -8.09 -7.77 -15.93
C CYS A 85 -8.82 -9.12 -16.03
N SER A 86 -9.93 -9.31 -15.32
CA SER A 86 -10.71 -10.56 -15.39
C SER A 86 -11.42 -10.78 -16.73
N GLU A 87 -11.62 -9.72 -17.51
CA GLU A 87 -12.19 -9.81 -18.86
C GLU A 87 -11.14 -10.06 -19.96
N GLU A 88 -9.90 -9.60 -19.78
CA GLU A 88 -8.84 -9.63 -20.81
C GLU A 88 -7.82 -10.76 -20.60
N TYR A 89 -7.60 -11.21 -19.36
CA TYR A 89 -6.61 -12.24 -19.03
C TYR A 89 -7.24 -13.58 -18.65
N ASP A 90 -6.47 -14.65 -18.85
CA ASP A 90 -6.86 -16.00 -18.40
C ASP A 90 -7.02 -16.06 -16.87
N ASP A 91 -7.87 -16.99 -16.41
CA ASP A 91 -8.17 -17.18 -14.99
C ASP A 91 -6.91 -17.39 -14.12
N VAL A 92 -5.85 -18.00 -14.68
CA VAL A 92 -4.59 -18.24 -13.95
C VAL A 92 -3.87 -16.93 -13.61
N ILE A 93 -3.77 -16.02 -14.58
CA ILE A 93 -3.10 -14.71 -14.40
C ILE A 93 -3.93 -13.87 -13.42
N CYS A 94 -5.26 -13.93 -13.52
CA CYS A 94 -6.15 -13.25 -12.59
C CYS A 94 -5.97 -13.76 -11.15
N VAL A 95 -5.91 -15.07 -10.94
CA VAL A 95 -5.65 -15.62 -9.60
C VAL A 95 -4.28 -15.20 -9.09
N LEU A 96 -3.25 -15.17 -9.93
CA LEU A 96 -1.90 -14.75 -9.55
C LEU A 96 -1.88 -13.27 -9.12
N LEU A 97 -2.42 -12.37 -9.94
CA LEU A 97 -2.58 -10.95 -9.62
C LEU A 97 -3.40 -10.72 -8.34
N GLY A 98 -4.43 -11.56 -8.13
CA GLY A 98 -5.23 -11.55 -6.91
C GLY A 98 -4.40 -11.92 -5.68
N ILE A 99 -3.59 -12.98 -5.76
CA ILE A 99 -2.71 -13.40 -4.65
C ILE A 99 -1.69 -12.30 -4.33
N GLU A 100 -1.11 -11.67 -5.34
CA GLU A 100 -0.14 -10.59 -5.14
C GLU A 100 -0.77 -9.33 -4.52
N ALA A 101 -1.99 -8.99 -4.93
CA ALA A 101 -2.76 -7.93 -4.29
C ALA A 101 -3.02 -8.27 -2.82
N GLU A 102 -3.37 -9.52 -2.52
CA GLU A 102 -3.61 -10.00 -1.17
C GLU A 102 -2.36 -9.91 -0.28
N VAL A 103 -1.20 -10.37 -0.79
CA VAL A 103 0.08 -10.27 -0.08
C VAL A 103 0.48 -8.81 0.14
N SER A 104 0.31 -7.95 -0.87
CA SER A 104 0.67 -6.52 -0.78
C SER A 104 -0.04 -5.81 0.35
N MET A 105 -1.29 -6.20 0.63
CA MET A 105 -2.08 -5.51 1.64
C MET A 105 -2.09 -6.18 3.01
N ILE A 106 -1.72 -7.46 3.12
CA ILE A 106 -1.18 -8.01 4.39
C ILE A 106 0.09 -7.24 4.79
N ALA A 107 1.01 -6.99 3.83
CA ALA A 107 2.20 -6.19 4.08
C ALA A 107 1.85 -4.74 4.45
N LEU A 108 0.90 -4.11 3.77
CA LEU A 108 0.46 -2.76 4.14
C LEU A 108 -0.12 -2.70 5.55
N ASP A 109 -1.00 -3.63 5.93
CA ASP A 109 -1.60 -3.69 7.27
C ASP A 109 -0.53 -3.95 8.35
N LEU A 110 0.43 -4.84 8.08
CA LEU A 110 1.59 -5.09 8.94
C LEU A 110 2.40 -3.81 9.17
N THR A 111 2.67 -3.04 8.12
CA THR A 111 3.39 -1.76 8.24
C THR A 111 2.64 -0.80 9.16
N MET A 112 1.32 -0.68 8.99
CA MET A 112 0.50 0.22 9.81
C MET A 112 0.47 -0.22 11.28
N VAL A 113 0.34 -1.52 11.54
CA VAL A 113 0.43 -2.11 12.89
C VAL A 113 1.77 -1.77 13.54
N LEU A 114 2.88 -2.00 12.85
CA LEU A 114 4.22 -1.75 13.37
C LEU A 114 4.48 -0.27 13.61
N GLY A 115 4.11 0.60 12.67
CA GLY A 115 4.29 2.05 12.78
C GLY A 115 3.47 2.65 13.92
N THR A 116 2.20 2.24 14.05
CA THR A 116 1.33 2.68 15.15
C THR A 116 1.82 2.15 16.50
N ALA A 117 2.26 0.89 16.58
CA ALA A 117 2.80 0.31 17.81
C ALA A 117 4.10 0.99 18.26
N TYR A 118 5.00 1.29 17.31
CA TYR A 118 6.25 2.01 17.60
C TYR A 118 5.96 3.45 18.03
N GLY A 119 5.09 4.17 17.31
CA GLY A 119 4.67 5.53 17.68
C GLY A 119 4.03 5.57 19.06
N LEU A 120 3.22 4.55 19.40
CA LEU A 120 2.60 4.40 20.71
C LEU A 120 3.63 4.16 21.83
N ASN A 121 4.62 3.28 21.59
CA ASN A 121 5.71 3.00 22.53
C ASN A 121 6.51 4.27 22.84
N VAL A 122 6.85 5.07 21.81
CA VAL A 122 7.61 6.32 22.01
C VAL A 122 6.83 7.35 22.83
N ILE A 123 5.51 7.43 22.67
CA ILE A 123 4.69 8.48 23.30
C ILE A 123 4.23 8.12 24.70
N VAL A 124 3.86 6.85 24.92
CA VAL A 124 3.28 6.39 26.21
C VAL A 124 4.30 5.64 27.05
N GLY A 125 5.39 5.14 26.44
CA GLY A 125 6.41 4.36 27.13
C GLY A 125 5.97 2.94 27.52
N ILE A 126 4.88 2.44 26.93
CA ILE A 126 4.37 1.08 27.16
C ILE A 126 5.23 0.07 26.40
N ASP A 127 5.47 -1.12 26.95
CA ASP A 127 6.19 -2.20 26.27
C ASP A 127 5.66 -2.47 24.85
N LEU A 128 6.57 -2.65 23.89
CA LEU A 128 6.24 -2.85 22.47
C LEU A 128 5.29 -4.04 22.25
N PHE A 129 5.41 -5.10 23.05
CA PHE A 129 4.52 -6.26 22.98
C PHE A 129 3.07 -5.87 23.26
N ASN A 130 2.86 -5.08 24.31
CA ASN A 130 1.54 -4.56 24.67
C ASN A 130 1.06 -3.55 23.61
N CYS A 131 1.95 -2.72 23.06
CA CYS A 131 1.58 -1.81 21.97
C CYS A 131 1.06 -2.57 20.73
N VAL A 132 1.78 -3.60 20.26
CA VAL A 132 1.34 -4.41 19.12
C VAL A 132 0.01 -5.11 19.44
N PHE A 133 -0.15 -5.67 20.64
CA PHE A 133 -1.42 -6.29 21.02
C PHE A 133 -2.58 -5.27 21.04
N LEU A 134 -2.35 -4.07 21.58
CA LEU A 134 -3.33 -2.98 21.62
C LEU A 134 -3.71 -2.46 20.23
N THR A 135 -2.79 -2.47 19.27
CA THR A 135 -3.12 -2.11 17.88
C THR A 135 -4.12 -3.09 17.26
N GLY A 136 -4.19 -4.34 17.71
CA GLY A 136 -5.26 -5.27 17.30
C GLY A 136 -6.68 -4.78 17.62
N PHE A 137 -6.81 -3.92 18.64
CA PHE A 137 -8.06 -3.30 19.08
C PHE A 137 -8.03 -1.77 18.88
N ASP A 138 -7.29 -1.30 17.87
CA ASP A 138 -7.04 0.12 17.60
C ASP A 138 -8.32 0.98 17.56
N ALA A 139 -9.41 0.46 17.00
CA ALA A 139 -10.69 1.17 16.88
C ALA A 139 -11.29 1.60 18.23
N VAL A 140 -11.00 0.85 19.30
CA VAL A 140 -11.51 1.13 20.66
C VAL A 140 -10.45 1.77 21.54
N VAL A 141 -9.22 1.27 21.46
CA VAL A 141 -8.13 1.68 22.36
C VAL A 141 -7.65 3.09 22.03
N PHE A 142 -7.53 3.44 20.75
CA PHE A 142 -6.90 4.67 20.33
C PHE A 142 -7.70 5.94 20.70
N PRO A 143 -9.02 6.00 20.51
CA PRO A 143 -9.81 7.17 20.93
C PRO A 143 -9.76 7.41 22.45
N ILE A 144 -9.76 6.34 23.24
CA ILE A 144 -9.67 6.40 24.71
C ILE A 144 -8.30 6.95 25.12
N LEU A 145 -7.23 6.42 24.52
CA LEU A 145 -5.87 6.85 24.80
C LEU A 145 -5.61 8.29 24.35
N ALA A 146 -6.09 8.68 23.17
CA ALA A 146 -5.98 10.05 22.67
C ALA A 146 -6.66 11.03 23.64
N SER A 147 -7.85 10.69 24.14
CA SER A 147 -8.57 11.51 25.13
C SER A 147 -7.78 11.69 26.43
N PHE A 148 -7.03 10.67 26.87
CA PHE A 148 -6.18 10.75 28.07
C PHE A 148 -4.90 11.58 27.83
N LEU A 149 -4.27 11.43 26.66
CA LEU A 149 -3.01 12.09 26.31
C LEU A 149 -3.17 13.58 25.98
N VAL A 150 -4.36 14.02 25.53
CA VAL A 150 -4.71 15.44 25.32
C VAL A 150 -4.48 16.28 26.57
N PHE A 151 -4.62 15.70 27.76
CA PHE A 151 -4.40 16.40 29.02
C PHE A 151 -2.95 16.34 29.54
N ARG A 152 -2.09 15.48 28.98
CA ARG A 152 -0.79 15.13 29.56
C ARG A 152 0.42 15.51 28.71
N SER A 153 0.29 15.53 27.38
CA SER A 153 1.43 15.52 26.45
C SER A 153 1.53 16.75 25.56
N SER A 154 2.70 16.92 24.93
CA SER A 154 2.95 17.99 23.96
C SER A 154 2.05 17.84 22.73
N ILE A 155 1.62 18.98 22.15
CA ILE A 155 0.75 19.05 20.96
C ILE A 155 1.32 18.22 19.80
N ALA A 156 2.65 18.14 19.67
CA ALA A 156 3.33 17.37 18.63
C ALA A 156 3.16 15.85 18.75
N SER A 157 3.14 15.31 19.97
CA SER A 157 2.93 13.87 20.21
C SER A 157 1.49 13.47 19.92
N ILE A 158 0.54 14.35 20.31
CA ILE A 158 -0.88 14.13 20.05
C ILE A 158 -1.16 14.18 18.55
N SER A 159 -0.61 15.16 17.82
CA SER A 159 -0.81 15.26 16.38
C SER A 159 -0.26 14.05 15.64
N LEU A 160 0.91 13.54 16.03
CA LEU A 160 1.49 12.32 15.46
C LEU A 160 0.58 11.11 15.65
N LEU A 161 0.06 10.89 16.87
CA LEU A 161 -0.86 9.79 17.15
C LEU A 161 -2.13 9.91 16.31
N VAL A 162 -2.74 11.09 16.29
CA VAL A 162 -3.96 11.33 15.53
C VAL A 162 -3.74 11.03 14.04
N VAL A 163 -2.64 11.50 13.46
CA VAL A 163 -2.29 11.22 12.05
C VAL A 163 -2.10 9.72 11.81
N MET A 164 -1.37 9.03 12.67
CA MET A 164 -1.15 7.57 12.55
C MET A 164 -2.46 6.78 12.61
N PHE A 165 -3.38 7.16 13.52
CA PHE A 165 -4.68 6.52 13.63
C PHE A 165 -5.57 6.79 12.43
N PHE A 166 -5.70 8.04 12.01
CA PHE A 166 -6.50 8.38 10.83
C PHE A 166 -5.96 7.71 9.57
N SER A 167 -4.64 7.67 9.37
CA SER A 167 -4.04 6.95 8.25
C SER A 167 -4.39 5.45 8.28
N ASN A 168 -4.27 4.81 9.45
CA ASN A 168 -4.59 3.39 9.62
C ASN A 168 -6.06 3.08 9.31
N GLN A 169 -7.00 3.93 9.78
CA GLN A 169 -8.42 3.76 9.47
C GLN A 169 -8.72 4.00 7.98
N LEU A 170 -8.08 4.99 7.35
CA LEU A 170 -8.28 5.29 5.93
C LEU A 170 -7.73 4.19 5.03
N ILE A 171 -6.57 3.61 5.36
CA ILE A 171 -6.03 2.45 4.65
C ILE A 171 -6.95 1.24 4.83
N ALA A 172 -7.45 0.98 6.04
CA ALA A 172 -8.40 -0.11 6.29
C ALA A 172 -9.70 0.06 5.49
N LEU A 173 -10.20 1.29 5.36
CA LEU A 173 -11.38 1.60 4.54
C LEU A 173 -11.09 1.45 3.05
N THR A 174 -9.94 1.97 2.57
CA THR A 174 -9.50 1.84 1.17
C THR A 174 -9.45 0.38 0.78
N TRP A 175 -8.88 -0.43 1.67
CA TRP A 175 -8.80 -1.86 1.49
C TRP A 175 -10.18 -2.52 1.44
N SER A 176 -11.08 -2.21 2.40
CA SER A 176 -12.41 -2.80 2.42
C SER A 176 -13.19 -2.57 1.11
N LEU A 177 -12.97 -1.42 0.46
CA LEU A 177 -13.56 -1.09 -0.84
C LEU A 177 -12.81 -1.79 -1.98
N GLY A 178 -11.48 -1.69 -2.04
CA GLY A 178 -10.66 -2.33 -3.08
C GLY A 178 -10.80 -3.84 -3.10
N ARG A 179 -11.00 -4.48 -1.93
CA ARG A 179 -11.24 -5.91 -1.81
C ARG A 179 -12.52 -6.34 -2.49
N GLN A 180 -13.60 -5.55 -2.40
CA GLN A 180 -14.86 -5.96 -3.04
C GLN A 180 -14.63 -6.16 -4.53
N VAL A 181 -13.88 -5.25 -5.15
CA VAL A 181 -13.46 -5.35 -6.54
C VAL A 181 -12.52 -6.54 -6.77
N VAL A 182 -11.43 -6.66 -6.01
CA VAL A 182 -10.41 -7.71 -6.25
C VAL A 182 -10.95 -9.12 -5.96
N ALA A 183 -11.64 -9.33 -4.85
CA ALA A 183 -12.14 -10.64 -4.44
C ALA A 183 -13.32 -11.13 -5.30
N GLN A 184 -14.18 -10.21 -5.75
CA GLN A 184 -15.29 -10.56 -6.64
C GLN A 184 -14.81 -10.80 -8.07
N ASP A 185 -13.94 -9.94 -8.60
CA ASP A 185 -13.55 -10.01 -10.02
C ASP A 185 -12.40 -10.99 -10.28
N LEU A 186 -11.41 -11.11 -9.38
CA LEU A 186 -10.24 -12.00 -9.61
C LEU A 186 -10.43 -13.37 -8.98
N PHE A 187 -11.03 -13.46 -7.78
CA PHE A 187 -11.22 -14.74 -7.08
C PHE A 187 -12.62 -15.34 -7.22
N ARG A 188 -13.62 -14.56 -7.65
CA ARG A 188 -15.04 -14.96 -7.69
C ARG A 188 -15.55 -15.53 -6.36
N LEU A 189 -14.98 -15.07 -5.24
CA LEU A 189 -15.31 -15.53 -3.88
C LEU A 189 -16.03 -14.44 -3.09
N GLU A 190 -17.20 -14.78 -2.55
CA GLU A 190 -17.99 -13.87 -1.70
C GLU A 190 -17.64 -14.07 -0.22
N ILE A 191 -16.54 -13.45 0.22
CA ILE A 191 -16.17 -13.44 1.66
C ILE A 191 -16.72 -12.16 2.31
N PRO A 192 -17.39 -12.24 3.48
CA PRO A 192 -17.84 -11.05 4.21
C PRO A 192 -16.66 -10.16 4.62
N GLY A 193 -16.80 -8.84 4.43
CA GLY A 193 -15.70 -7.89 4.60
C GLY A 193 -15.10 -7.83 6.00
N TRP A 194 -15.94 -7.98 7.03
CA TRP A 194 -15.47 -7.98 8.42
C TRP A 194 -14.57 -9.19 8.74
N LEU A 195 -14.92 -10.37 8.19
CA LEU A 195 -14.17 -11.60 8.43
C LEU A 195 -12.80 -11.51 7.76
N HIS A 196 -12.78 -11.08 6.51
CA HIS A 196 -11.54 -10.91 5.75
C HIS A 196 -10.61 -9.90 6.41
N ARG A 197 -11.15 -8.78 6.89
CA ARG A 197 -10.38 -7.77 7.63
C ARG A 197 -9.78 -8.36 8.91
N ALA A 198 -10.57 -9.11 9.67
CA ALA A 198 -10.09 -9.77 10.88
C ALA A 198 -8.97 -10.78 10.55
N THR A 199 -9.13 -11.55 9.46
CA THR A 199 -8.12 -12.53 9.02
C THR A 199 -6.80 -11.84 8.64
N ILE A 200 -6.83 -10.80 7.80
CA ILE A 200 -5.61 -10.04 7.44
C ILE A 200 -4.93 -9.50 8.71
N ARG A 201 -5.72 -8.91 9.61
CA ARG A 201 -5.19 -8.32 10.84
C ARG A 201 -4.54 -9.35 11.74
N ILE A 202 -5.14 -10.52 11.90
CA ILE A 202 -4.56 -11.63 12.67
C ILE A 202 -3.25 -12.09 12.01
N ILE A 203 -3.25 -12.27 10.68
CA ILE A 203 -2.06 -12.69 9.92
C ILE A 203 -0.93 -11.64 10.03
N ALA A 204 -1.25 -10.35 10.09
CA ALA A 204 -0.28 -9.28 10.27
C ALA A 204 0.25 -9.18 11.72
N ILE A 205 -0.58 -9.41 12.73
CA ILE A 205 -0.17 -9.28 14.14
C ILE A 205 0.79 -10.42 14.55
N ILE A 206 0.60 -11.64 14.04
CA ILE A 206 1.45 -12.80 14.37
C ILE A 206 2.94 -12.54 14.13
N PRO A 207 3.40 -12.16 12.92
CA PRO A 207 4.82 -11.87 12.66
C PRO A 207 5.30 -10.64 13.45
N ALA A 208 4.44 -9.64 13.67
CA ALA A 208 4.79 -8.48 14.49
C ALA A 208 5.11 -8.88 15.94
N LEU A 209 4.26 -9.69 16.58
CA LEU A 209 4.49 -10.18 17.94
C LEU A 209 5.72 -11.08 18.02
N TYR A 210 5.94 -11.94 17.04
CA TYR A 210 7.12 -12.80 16.97
C TYR A 210 8.42 -11.99 16.91
N CYS A 211 8.49 -10.96 16.04
CA CYS A 211 9.65 -10.08 15.94
C CYS A 211 9.90 -9.29 17.22
N VAL A 212 8.84 -8.81 17.89
CA VAL A 212 8.97 -8.12 19.18
C VAL A 212 9.53 -9.03 20.26
N TRP A 213 9.05 -10.28 20.31
CA TRP A 213 9.48 -11.24 21.33
C TRP A 213 10.99 -11.54 21.24
N ASN A 214 11.50 -11.68 20.02
CA ASN A 214 12.91 -12.06 19.81
C ASN A 214 13.87 -10.86 19.83
N SER A 215 13.45 -9.72 19.29
CA SER A 215 14.38 -8.62 18.92
C SER A 215 13.93 -7.24 19.38
N GLY A 216 12.78 -7.12 20.06
CA GLY A 216 12.30 -5.85 20.63
C GLY A 216 12.10 -4.74 19.59
N ALA A 217 12.60 -3.54 19.91
CA ALA A 217 12.44 -2.34 19.08
C ALA A 217 13.15 -2.44 17.72
N GLU A 218 14.36 -3.00 17.71
CA GLU A 218 15.15 -3.19 16.50
C GLU A 218 14.45 -4.15 15.53
N GLY A 219 13.85 -5.21 16.06
CA GLY A 219 13.05 -6.17 15.27
C GLY A 219 11.85 -5.54 14.58
N ILE A 220 11.13 -4.63 15.25
CA ILE A 220 10.00 -3.89 14.65
C ILE A 220 10.49 -3.03 13.49
N PHE A 221 11.58 -2.29 13.69
CA PHE A 221 12.11 -1.39 12.67
C PHE A 221 12.59 -2.18 11.42
N GLN A 222 13.32 -3.27 11.63
CA GLN A 222 13.76 -4.16 10.55
C GLN A 222 12.57 -4.77 9.80
N LEU A 223 11.54 -5.24 10.52
CA LEU A 223 10.33 -5.79 9.91
C LEU A 223 9.56 -4.72 9.12
N LEU A 224 9.53 -3.48 9.60
CA LEU A 224 8.86 -2.36 8.95
C LEU A 224 9.57 -2.00 7.63
N VAL A 225 10.90 -1.93 7.61
CA VAL A 225 11.68 -1.75 6.37
C VAL A 225 11.51 -2.95 5.42
N PHE A 226 11.56 -4.18 5.94
CA PHE A 226 11.35 -5.40 5.17
C PHE A 226 9.99 -5.40 4.45
N THR A 227 8.95 -4.97 5.15
CA THR A 227 7.59 -4.94 4.60
C THR A 227 7.48 -3.95 3.45
N GLN A 228 8.18 -2.81 3.51
CA GLN A 228 8.26 -1.87 2.40
C GLN A 228 8.95 -2.46 1.17
N VAL A 229 9.99 -3.27 1.38
CA VAL A 229 10.66 -4.00 0.30
C VAL A 229 9.70 -4.98 -0.37
N VAL A 230 8.92 -5.74 0.41
CA VAL A 230 7.90 -6.66 -0.13
C VAL A 230 6.89 -5.91 -1.00
N ILE A 231 6.36 -4.78 -0.52
CA ILE A 231 5.42 -3.96 -1.29
C ILE A 231 6.07 -3.45 -2.59
N ALA A 232 7.32 -2.99 -2.53
CA ALA A 232 8.04 -2.50 -3.70
C ALA A 232 8.27 -3.60 -4.76
N LEU A 233 8.47 -4.86 -4.34
CA LEU A 233 8.63 -6.00 -5.24
C LEU A 233 7.33 -6.41 -5.94
N LEU A 234 6.19 -6.25 -5.27
CA LEU A 234 4.86 -6.59 -5.78
C LEU A 234 4.29 -5.51 -6.71
N LEU A 235 4.69 -4.26 -6.50
CA LEU A 235 4.15 -3.10 -7.22
C LEU A 235 4.24 -3.20 -8.75
N PRO A 236 5.36 -3.64 -9.38
CA PRO A 236 5.45 -3.69 -10.84
C PRO A 236 4.42 -4.61 -11.49
N SER A 237 4.04 -5.71 -10.83
CA SER A 237 3.07 -6.66 -11.37
C SER A 237 1.71 -6.01 -11.62
N SER A 238 1.23 -5.20 -10.68
CA SER A 238 0.00 -4.42 -10.82
C SER A 238 0.10 -3.28 -11.85
N VAL A 239 1.31 -2.76 -12.10
CA VAL A 239 1.52 -1.67 -13.07
C VAL A 239 1.51 -2.20 -14.52
N ILE A 240 1.89 -3.45 -14.76
CA ILE A 240 1.87 -4.08 -16.10
C ILE A 240 0.46 -3.98 -16.75
N PRO A 241 -0.61 -4.51 -16.14
CA PRO A 241 -1.95 -4.43 -16.73
C PRO A 241 -2.44 -2.98 -16.77
N LEU A 242 -2.13 -2.16 -15.77
CA LEU A 242 -2.47 -0.75 -15.76
C LEU A 242 -1.93 -0.01 -16.99
N PHE A 243 -0.65 -0.21 -17.31
CA PHE A 243 -0.01 0.40 -18.47
C PHE A 243 -0.60 -0.13 -19.78
N ARG A 244 -0.78 -1.46 -19.91
CA ARG A 244 -1.34 -2.08 -21.11
C ARG A 244 -2.75 -1.57 -21.39
N VAL A 245 -3.60 -1.49 -20.38
CA VAL A 245 -4.98 -0.99 -20.50
C VAL A 245 -4.99 0.50 -20.84
N ALA A 246 -4.14 1.32 -20.21
CA ALA A 246 -4.04 2.74 -20.49
C ALA A 246 -3.53 3.07 -21.92
N SER A 247 -2.65 2.23 -22.47
CA SER A 247 -2.10 2.40 -23.83
C SER A 247 -3.01 1.82 -24.93
N SER A 248 -3.87 0.85 -24.59
CA SER A 248 -4.73 0.15 -25.53
C SER A 248 -5.84 1.05 -26.09
N ARG A 249 -5.84 1.21 -27.42
CA ARG A 249 -6.90 1.93 -28.14
C ARG A 249 -8.22 1.15 -28.16
N SER A 250 -8.17 -0.18 -28.04
CA SER A 250 -9.37 -1.02 -28.04
C SER A 250 -10.22 -0.81 -26.79
N ILE A 251 -9.58 -0.57 -25.64
CA ILE A 251 -10.26 -0.44 -24.34
C ILE A 251 -10.62 1.03 -24.05
N MET A 252 -9.68 1.96 -24.23
CA MET A 252 -9.94 3.39 -23.95
C MET A 252 -10.66 4.14 -25.08
N GLY A 253 -10.71 3.59 -26.30
CA GLY A 253 -11.36 4.20 -27.45
C GLY A 253 -10.88 5.65 -27.71
N PRO A 254 -11.79 6.65 -27.75
CA PRO A 254 -11.44 8.05 -27.99
C PRO A 254 -10.71 8.72 -26.80
N TYR A 255 -10.75 8.11 -25.61
CA TYR A 255 -10.09 8.62 -24.41
C TYR A 255 -8.65 8.12 -24.25
N LYS A 256 -8.03 7.60 -25.33
CA LYS A 256 -6.62 7.17 -25.30
C LYS A 256 -5.71 8.29 -24.76
N VAL A 257 -4.75 7.88 -23.95
CA VAL A 257 -3.74 8.75 -23.32
C VAL A 257 -2.86 9.44 -24.38
N SER A 258 -2.39 10.65 -24.09
CA SER A 258 -1.50 11.39 -25.01
C SER A 258 -0.14 10.73 -25.12
N ARG A 259 0.54 10.91 -26.26
CA ARG A 259 1.86 10.28 -26.52
C ARG A 259 2.92 10.63 -25.48
N LEU A 260 2.86 11.83 -24.89
CA LEU A 260 3.79 12.26 -23.85
C LEU A 260 3.57 11.50 -22.54
N VAL A 261 2.32 11.32 -22.13
CA VAL A 261 1.96 10.60 -20.90
C VAL A 261 2.21 9.10 -21.08
N GLU A 262 1.97 8.56 -22.28
CA GLU A 262 2.32 7.18 -22.65
C GLU A 262 3.85 6.96 -22.56
N PHE A 263 4.65 7.90 -23.08
CA PHE A 263 6.11 7.84 -22.96
C PHE A 263 6.58 7.95 -21.51
N SER A 264 6.06 8.89 -20.72
CA SER A 264 6.46 9.04 -19.31
C SER A 264 6.04 7.82 -18.47
N ALA A 265 4.90 7.21 -18.79
CA ALA A 265 4.42 6.00 -18.14
C ALA A 265 5.32 4.81 -18.49
N LEU A 266 5.74 4.68 -19.74
CA LEU A 266 6.67 3.65 -20.18
C LEU A 266 8.04 3.80 -19.50
N VAL A 267 8.58 5.03 -19.42
CA VAL A 267 9.84 5.31 -18.70
C VAL A 267 9.71 4.94 -17.23
N SER A 268 8.61 5.32 -16.58
CA SER A 268 8.35 4.99 -15.17
C SER A 268 8.25 3.49 -14.95
N PHE A 269 7.55 2.79 -15.84
CA PHE A 269 7.40 1.33 -15.80
C PHE A 269 8.73 0.60 -15.96
N VAL A 270 9.53 0.96 -16.97
CA VAL A 270 10.86 0.40 -17.19
C VAL A 270 11.78 0.69 -16.01
N GLY A 271 11.71 1.90 -15.44
CA GLY A 271 12.46 2.27 -14.24
C GLY A 271 12.10 1.39 -13.03
N MET A 272 10.81 1.21 -12.74
CA MET A 272 10.35 0.34 -11.64
C MET A 272 10.77 -1.13 -11.83
N LEU A 273 10.63 -1.65 -13.05
CA LEU A 273 11.01 -3.02 -13.37
C LEU A 273 12.53 -3.20 -13.29
N GLY A 274 13.31 -2.23 -13.77
CA GLY A 274 14.77 -2.22 -13.65
C GLY A 274 15.25 -2.21 -12.20
N LEU A 275 14.67 -1.34 -11.35
CA LEU A 275 14.97 -1.31 -9.92
C LEU A 275 14.64 -2.65 -9.24
N LYS A 276 13.49 -3.25 -9.58
CA LYS A 276 13.12 -4.59 -9.09
C LYS A 276 14.14 -5.64 -9.50
N ILE A 277 14.53 -5.71 -10.77
CA ILE A 277 15.50 -6.70 -11.25
C ILE A 277 16.86 -6.53 -10.55
N VAL A 278 17.38 -5.32 -10.47
CA VAL A 278 18.65 -5.03 -9.78
C VAL A 278 18.56 -5.49 -8.33
N PHE A 279 17.46 -5.16 -7.65
CA PHE A 279 17.25 -5.55 -6.27
C PHE A 279 17.16 -7.07 -6.08
N VAL A 280 16.45 -7.79 -6.96
CA VAL A 280 16.35 -9.25 -6.92
C VAL A 280 17.72 -9.90 -7.19
N ILE A 281 18.50 -9.38 -8.14
CA ILE A 281 19.87 -9.85 -8.41
C ILE A 281 20.75 -9.65 -7.18
N GLU A 282 20.72 -8.47 -6.56
CA GLU A 282 21.43 -8.17 -5.32
C GLU A 282 21.01 -9.13 -4.19
N MET A 283 19.74 -9.50 -4.11
CA MET A 283 19.24 -10.42 -3.08
C MET A 283 19.68 -11.89 -3.31
N ILE A 284 19.80 -12.32 -4.56
CA ILE A 284 20.16 -13.71 -4.92
C ILE A 284 21.69 -13.90 -4.91
N PHE A 285 22.44 -12.95 -5.48
CA PHE A 285 23.87 -13.08 -5.73
C PHE A 285 24.73 -12.14 -4.88
N GLY A 286 24.14 -11.17 -4.20
CA GLY A 286 24.87 -10.21 -3.38
C GLY A 286 25.46 -10.85 -2.13
N SER A 287 26.73 -10.54 -1.87
CA SER A 287 27.41 -10.85 -0.61
C SER A 287 27.30 -9.70 0.41
N SER A 288 26.30 -8.82 0.26
CA SER A 288 26.18 -7.60 1.05
C SER A 288 25.75 -7.90 2.49
N GLU A 289 26.29 -7.14 3.45
CA GLU A 289 26.02 -7.30 4.88
C GLU A 289 24.53 -7.25 5.20
N TRP A 290 23.75 -6.47 4.44
CA TRP A 290 22.29 -6.40 4.58
C TRP A 290 21.58 -7.70 4.19
N VAL A 291 21.98 -8.40 3.13
CA VAL A 291 21.38 -9.71 2.77
C VAL A 291 21.77 -10.77 3.80
N SER A 292 22.98 -10.70 4.36
CA SER A 292 23.41 -11.57 5.47
C SER A 292 22.67 -11.28 6.79
N SER A 293 22.28 -10.02 6.98
CA SER A 293 21.47 -9.51 8.09
C SER A 293 19.97 -9.77 7.90
N LEU A 294 19.45 -9.80 6.68
CA LEU A 294 18.10 -10.29 6.38
C LEU A 294 18.01 -11.81 6.52
N LYS A 295 19.14 -12.50 6.29
CA LYS A 295 19.37 -13.90 6.65
C LYS A 295 19.58 -14.11 8.16
N TRP A 296 19.66 -13.07 9.01
CA TRP A 296 20.38 -13.18 10.30
C TRP A 296 19.89 -14.26 11.25
N ASN A 297 20.89 -14.93 11.85
CA ASN A 297 21.05 -15.12 13.31
C ASN A 297 19.82 -15.52 14.12
N ILE A 298 19.12 -16.58 13.69
CA ILE A 298 18.48 -17.49 14.65
C ILE A 298 18.97 -18.89 14.30
N GLY A 299 19.79 -19.45 15.18
CA GLY A 299 20.37 -20.79 15.10
C GLY A 299 19.34 -21.93 15.23
N SER A 300 18.13 -21.77 14.71
CA SER A 300 17.13 -22.84 14.66
C SER A 300 16.11 -22.60 13.56
N ALA A 301 16.16 -23.49 12.57
CA ALA A 301 15.09 -23.97 11.71
C ALA A 301 14.13 -22.95 11.04
N VAL A 302 14.26 -22.93 9.71
CA VAL A 302 13.30 -22.52 8.65
C VAL A 302 13.40 -21.06 8.14
N PRO A 303 13.92 -20.84 6.90
CA PRO A 303 14.08 -19.52 6.29
C PRO A 303 12.76 -19.04 5.66
N ILE A 304 11.72 -18.83 6.48
CA ILE A 304 10.38 -18.44 6.02
C ILE A 304 10.37 -17.07 5.31
N PRO A 305 11.03 -15.98 5.79
CA PRO A 305 10.95 -14.68 5.12
C PRO A 305 11.72 -14.59 3.79
N TYR A 306 12.78 -15.40 3.63
CA TYR A 306 13.55 -15.47 2.38
C TYR A 306 12.81 -16.28 1.31
N LEU A 307 12.17 -17.38 1.70
CA LEU A 307 11.38 -18.20 0.78
C LEU A 307 10.10 -17.48 0.35
N THR A 308 9.44 -16.72 1.23
CA THR A 308 8.27 -15.91 0.86
C THR A 308 8.66 -14.74 -0.06
N LEU A 309 9.79 -14.08 0.18
CA LEU A 309 10.34 -13.06 -0.73
C LEU A 309 10.68 -13.64 -2.10
N LEU A 310 11.34 -14.80 -2.13
CA LEU A 310 11.72 -15.47 -3.39
C LEU A 310 10.48 -15.92 -4.16
N MET A 311 9.49 -16.50 -3.48
CA MET A 311 8.23 -16.93 -4.10
C MET A 311 7.39 -15.74 -4.58
N ALA A 312 7.35 -14.63 -3.83
CA ALA A 312 6.68 -13.39 -4.28
C ALA A 312 7.41 -12.73 -5.45
N ALA A 313 8.75 -12.74 -5.46
CA ALA A 313 9.54 -12.22 -6.56
C ALA A 313 9.43 -13.09 -7.83
N LEU A 314 9.34 -14.41 -7.68
CA LEU A 314 9.15 -15.36 -8.78
C LEU A 314 7.71 -15.36 -9.32
N ALA A 315 6.70 -15.28 -8.46
CA ALA A 315 5.30 -15.14 -8.88
C ALA A 315 5.11 -13.87 -9.72
N SER A 316 5.70 -12.76 -9.29
CA SER A 316 5.58 -11.45 -9.97
C SER A 316 6.46 -11.27 -11.21
N SER A 317 7.05 -12.35 -11.71
CA SER A 317 7.85 -12.38 -12.94
C SER A 317 7.17 -13.12 -14.10
N VAL A 318 6.00 -13.70 -13.85
CA VAL A 318 5.12 -14.38 -14.82
C VAL A 318 4.06 -13.40 -15.30
#